data_AF-A0A7W6T165-F1
#
_entry.id   AF-A0A7W6T165-F1
#
_cell.length_a   1.000
_cell.length_b   1.000
_cell.length_c   1.000
_cell.angle_alpha   90.00
_cell.angle_beta   90.00
_cell.angle_gamma   90.00
#
_symmetry.space_group_name_H-M   'P 1'
#
loop_
_entity.id
_entity.type
_entity.pdbx_description
1 polymer ?
#
loop_
_entity_poly.entity_id
_entity_poly.type
_entity_poly.pdbx_seq_one_letter_code
_entity_poly.pdbx_strand_id
1 'polypeptide(L)'
;MSSWGNPGATLGEMIVSHATAAPPPAPAPPPAPEIPATGAEAATRLSALKADPSWREEYLGGNPRYAKEMRDLQVKIDSGGAPDVDMAMAGLLDDAPFQSTGRLQMIGATEMFRDLGIRDEVIRETLTSREVTPQEYDAVARLKAERMRDQAWVKELLAGNGQHRRDLMLMDIVLTSPVKAA
;
A
#
# COMPACT_ATOMS: atom_id res chain seq x y z
N MET A 1 -81.12 13.30 -2.15
CA MET A 1 -81.06 13.40 -3.62
C MET A 1 -79.64 13.79 -4.01
N SER A 2 -79.00 12.97 -4.84
CA SER A 2 -77.89 13.19 -5.80
C SER A 2 -76.90 14.33 -5.50
N SER A 3 -75.58 14.12 -5.46
CA SER A 3 -74.71 13.91 -6.64
C SER A 3 -73.26 13.84 -6.13
N TRP A 4 -72.52 12.73 -6.25
CA TRP A 4 -71.49 12.48 -7.29
C TRP A 4 -70.65 13.70 -7.71
N GLY A 5 -69.33 13.59 -7.54
CA GLY A 5 -68.33 14.48 -8.14
C GLY A 5 -67.05 14.63 -7.34
N ASN A 6 -66.19 13.59 -7.30
CA ASN A 6 -64.81 13.76 -6.86
C ASN A 6 -64.05 14.46 -8.01
N PRO A 7 -63.50 15.68 -7.85
CA PRO A 7 -62.76 16.33 -8.91
C PRO A 7 -61.43 15.58 -9.11
N GLY A 8 -61.33 14.85 -10.22
CA GLY A 8 -60.06 14.31 -10.68
C GLY A 8 -59.07 15.44 -10.92
N ALA A 9 -57.82 15.21 -10.51
CA ALA A 9 -56.69 16.11 -10.73
C ALA A 9 -56.67 16.62 -12.18
N THR A 10 -56.47 17.92 -12.35
CA THR A 10 -56.54 18.53 -13.67
C THR A 10 -55.29 18.20 -14.49
N LEU A 11 -55.41 18.19 -15.82
CA LEU A 11 -54.30 17.97 -16.76
C LEU A 11 -53.11 18.93 -16.55
N GLY A 12 -53.34 20.08 -15.90
CA GLY A 12 -52.30 21.01 -15.48
C GLY A 12 -51.44 20.51 -14.31
N GLU A 13 -51.98 19.69 -13.41
CA GLU A 13 -51.24 19.11 -12.28
C GLU A 13 -50.36 17.92 -12.71
N MET A 14 -50.73 17.19 -13.77
CA MET A 14 -49.91 16.10 -14.31
C MET A 14 -48.66 16.58 -15.08
N ILE A 15 -48.62 17.83 -15.53
CA ILE A 15 -47.43 18.39 -16.21
C ILE A 15 -46.41 18.91 -15.19
N VAL A 16 -46.84 19.33 -13.99
CA VAL A 16 -45.93 19.76 -12.91
C VAL A 16 -45.23 18.57 -12.24
N SER A 17 -45.79 17.37 -12.27
CA SER A 17 -45.13 16.14 -11.78
C SER A 17 -43.96 15.65 -12.66
N HIS A 18 -43.68 16.29 -13.79
CA HIS A 18 -42.48 16.06 -14.60
C HIS A 18 -41.51 17.23 -14.60
N ALA A 19 -41.58 18.12 -13.59
CA ALA A 19 -40.54 19.10 -13.34
C ALA A 19 -39.23 18.36 -13.03
N THR A 20 -38.39 18.29 -14.07
CA THR A 20 -36.97 17.93 -14.11
C THR A 20 -36.36 17.86 -12.72
N ALA A 21 -36.08 16.64 -12.26
CA ALA A 21 -35.21 16.43 -11.11
C ALA A 21 -33.92 17.24 -11.37
N ALA A 22 -33.57 18.13 -10.44
CA ALA A 22 -32.30 18.83 -10.48
C ALA A 22 -31.18 17.79 -10.71
N PRO A 23 -30.22 18.07 -11.60
CA PRO A 23 -29.09 17.16 -11.78
C PRO A 23 -28.47 16.89 -10.40
N PRO A 24 -28.10 15.63 -10.11
CA PRO A 24 -27.47 15.30 -8.83
C PRO A 24 -26.30 16.27 -8.61
N PRO A 25 -26.08 16.74 -7.36
CA PRO A 25 -24.94 17.59 -7.07
C PRO A 25 -23.68 16.91 -7.61
N ALA A 26 -22.88 17.66 -8.38
CA ALA A 26 -21.63 17.15 -8.91
C ALA A 26 -20.82 16.52 -7.77
N PRO A 27 -20.22 15.33 -7.96
CA PRO A 27 -19.39 14.72 -6.94
C PRO A 27 -18.34 15.74 -6.48
N ALA A 28 -18.18 15.87 -5.16
CA ALA A 28 -17.22 16.81 -4.60
C ALA A 28 -15.83 16.54 -5.20
N PRO A 29 -15.08 17.59 -5.60
CA PRO A 29 -13.74 17.40 -6.13
C PRO A 29 -12.91 16.63 -5.10
N PRO A 30 -12.17 15.58 -5.52
CA PRO A 30 -11.39 14.79 -4.58
C PRO A 30 -10.43 15.70 -3.80
N PRO A 31 -10.21 15.45 -2.50
CA PRO A 31 -9.37 16.27 -1.64
C PRO A 31 -8.01 16.54 -2.30
N ALA A 32 -7.51 17.77 -2.17
CA ALA A 32 -6.26 18.18 -2.81
C ALA A 32 -5.12 17.21 -2.45
N PRO A 33 -4.19 16.91 -3.38
CA PRO A 33 -3.07 16.03 -3.08
C PRO A 33 -2.26 16.59 -1.92
N GLU A 34 -2.23 15.87 -0.80
CA GLU A 34 -1.29 16.17 0.28
C GLU A 34 0.10 15.73 -0.21
N ILE A 35 0.99 16.71 -0.43
CA ILE A 35 2.37 16.43 -0.81
C ILE A 35 3.10 15.96 0.45
N PRO A 36 3.58 14.71 0.49
CA PRO A 36 4.22 14.18 1.68
C PRO A 36 5.53 14.91 2.01
N ALA A 37 5.89 14.95 3.29
CA ALA A 37 7.06 15.68 3.77
C ALA A 37 8.36 14.93 3.47
N THR A 38 8.29 13.60 3.40
CA THR A 38 9.47 12.72 3.20
C THR A 38 9.31 11.79 2.00
N GLY A 39 10.44 11.30 1.46
CA GLY A 39 10.43 10.27 0.41
C GLY A 39 9.74 8.98 0.85
N ALA A 40 9.84 8.62 2.13
CA ALA A 40 9.17 7.47 2.69
C ALA A 40 7.64 7.59 2.66
N GLU A 41 7.11 8.73 3.10
CA GLU A 41 5.67 8.99 3.04
C GLU A 41 5.18 9.10 1.58
N ALA A 42 6.00 9.62 0.68
CA ALA A 42 5.72 9.66 -0.75
C ALA A 42 5.64 8.26 -1.36
N ALA A 43 6.54 7.34 -0.98
CA ALA A 43 6.49 5.95 -1.40
C ALA A 43 5.23 5.24 -0.88
N THR A 44 4.86 5.45 0.39
CA THR A 44 3.62 4.90 0.97
C THR A 44 2.38 5.44 0.26
N ARG A 45 2.31 6.75 0.02
CA ARG A 45 1.18 7.36 -0.71
C ARG A 45 1.09 6.81 -2.13
N LEU A 46 2.20 6.73 -2.83
CA LEU A 46 2.22 6.18 -4.19
C LEU A 46 1.79 4.72 -4.23
N SER A 47 2.22 3.90 -3.27
CA SER A 47 1.77 2.51 -3.13
C SER A 47 0.25 2.43 -2.92
N ALA A 48 -0.31 3.26 -2.04
CA ALA A 48 -1.75 3.32 -1.80
C ALA A 48 -2.54 3.74 -3.04
N LEU A 49 -2.06 4.75 -3.79
CA LEU A 49 -2.68 5.19 -5.04
C LEU A 49 -2.65 4.10 -6.12
N LYS A 50 -1.55 3.35 -6.23
CA LYS A 50 -1.44 2.21 -7.16
C LYS A 50 -2.38 1.06 -6.79
N ALA A 51 -2.76 0.92 -5.52
CA ALA A 51 -3.75 -0.07 -5.10
C ALA A 51 -5.19 0.36 -5.42
N ASP A 52 -5.47 1.66 -5.49
CA ASP A 52 -6.79 2.22 -5.79
C ASP A 52 -7.17 2.02 -7.28
N PRO A 53 -8.23 1.23 -7.59
CA PRO A 53 -8.68 1.04 -8.97
C PRO A 53 -9.14 2.34 -9.65
N SER A 54 -9.83 3.21 -8.91
CA SER A 54 -10.40 4.45 -9.47
C SER A 54 -9.31 5.44 -9.85
N TRP A 55 -8.28 5.56 -9.01
CA TRP A 55 -7.10 6.35 -9.30
C TRP A 55 -6.37 5.82 -10.54
N ARG A 56 -6.20 4.50 -10.64
CA ARG A 56 -5.52 3.86 -11.79
C ARG A 56 -6.26 4.10 -13.10
N GLU A 57 -7.58 3.91 -13.12
CA GLU A 57 -8.39 4.13 -14.32
C GLU A 57 -8.29 5.57 -14.81
N GLU A 58 -8.38 6.54 -13.90
CA GLU A 58 -8.28 7.95 -14.23
C GLU A 58 -6.87 8.37 -14.66
N TYR A 59 -5.83 7.83 -14.00
CA TYR A 59 -4.44 8.06 -14.39
C TYR A 59 -4.17 7.52 -15.81
N LEU A 60 -4.62 6.30 -16.10
CA LEU A 60 -4.51 5.70 -17.44
C LEU A 60 -5.38 6.41 -18.47
N GLY A 61 -6.50 7.00 -18.05
CA GLY A 61 -7.34 7.89 -18.84
C GLY A 61 -6.68 9.23 -19.18
N GLY A 62 -5.47 9.50 -18.69
CA GLY A 62 -4.70 10.71 -19.00
C GLY A 62 -5.10 11.92 -18.16
N ASN A 63 -5.70 11.72 -16.99
CA ASN A 63 -6.11 12.81 -16.12
C ASN A 63 -4.87 13.63 -15.68
N PRO A 64 -4.75 14.92 -16.08
CA PRO A 64 -3.54 15.72 -15.83
C PRO A 64 -3.28 15.97 -14.35
N ARG A 65 -4.32 15.90 -13.50
CA ARG A 65 -4.18 16.01 -12.04
C ARG A 65 -3.41 14.83 -11.48
N TYR A 66 -3.78 13.60 -11.84
CA TYR A 66 -3.10 12.40 -11.35
C TYR A 66 -1.71 12.23 -11.99
N ALA A 67 -1.53 12.67 -13.24
CA ALA A 67 -0.22 12.75 -13.86
C ALA A 67 0.73 13.72 -13.12
N LYS A 68 0.20 14.83 -12.58
CA LYS A 68 0.97 15.74 -11.72
C LYS A 68 1.28 15.10 -10.37
N GLU A 69 0.29 14.51 -9.70
CA GLU A 69 0.48 13.86 -8.39
C GLU A 69 1.55 12.74 -8.46
N MET A 70 1.51 11.89 -9.49
CA MET A 70 2.52 10.87 -9.74
C MET A 70 3.93 11.47 -9.84
N ARG A 71 4.09 12.52 -10.65
CA ARG A 71 5.38 13.20 -10.83
C ARG A 71 5.88 13.85 -9.54
N ASP A 72 5.01 14.50 -8.79
CA ASP A 72 5.38 15.13 -7.52
C ASP A 72 5.83 14.10 -6.48
N LEU A 73 5.14 12.96 -6.39
CA LEU A 73 5.51 11.86 -5.50
C LEU A 73 6.83 11.22 -5.91
N GLN A 74 7.04 11.00 -7.21
CA GLN A 74 8.30 10.47 -7.74
C GLN A 74 9.48 11.38 -7.37
N VAL A 75 9.35 12.69 -7.59
CA VAL A 75 10.40 13.66 -7.24
C VAL A 75 10.72 13.62 -5.74
N LYS A 76 9.71 13.42 -4.88
CA LYS A 76 9.92 13.29 -3.42
C LYS A 76 10.63 12.00 -3.03
N ILE A 77 10.32 10.91 -3.70
CA ILE A 77 10.99 9.62 -3.53
C ILE A 77 12.47 9.74 -3.95
N ASP A 78 12.72 10.31 -5.13
CA ASP A 78 14.07 10.44 -5.70
C ASP A 78 14.98 11.35 -4.84
N SER A 79 14.40 12.33 -4.17
CA SER A 79 15.11 13.27 -3.28
C SER A 79 15.10 12.84 -1.80
N GLY A 80 14.61 11.63 -1.49
CA GLY A 80 14.53 11.08 -0.14
C GLY A 80 15.88 10.73 0.49
N GLY A 81 15.86 10.35 1.78
CA GLY A 81 17.06 9.94 2.51
C GLY A 81 17.58 8.54 2.16
N ALA A 82 16.75 7.71 1.54
CA ALA A 82 17.09 6.37 1.07
C ALA A 82 16.35 6.07 -0.26
N PRO A 83 16.69 6.79 -1.35
CA PRO A 83 15.89 6.80 -2.58
C PRO A 83 15.75 5.40 -3.20
N ASP A 84 16.78 4.57 -3.17
CA ASP A 84 16.71 3.18 -3.67
C ASP A 84 15.67 2.34 -2.91
N VAL A 85 15.59 2.51 -1.59
CA VAL A 85 14.60 1.83 -0.74
C VAL A 85 13.21 2.42 -0.96
N ASP A 86 13.10 3.75 -1.03
CA ASP A 86 11.82 4.44 -1.27
C ASP A 86 11.21 4.03 -2.62
N MET A 87 12.03 3.96 -3.66
CA MET A 87 11.63 3.47 -4.98
C MET A 87 11.22 2.00 -4.95
N ALA A 88 11.98 1.14 -4.28
CA ALA A 88 11.64 -0.27 -4.15
C ALA A 88 10.30 -0.48 -3.41
N MET A 89 10.09 0.26 -2.32
CA MET A 89 8.85 0.23 -1.53
C MET A 89 7.63 0.65 -2.37
N ALA A 90 7.81 1.61 -3.29
CA ALA A 90 6.79 2.06 -4.23
C ALA A 90 6.64 1.15 -5.47
N GLY A 91 7.51 0.15 -5.64
CA GLY A 91 7.56 -0.71 -6.82
C GLY A 91 7.91 0.08 -8.08
N LEU A 92 8.92 0.96 -7.98
CA LEU A 92 9.40 1.82 -9.05
C LEU A 92 10.69 1.27 -9.64
N LEU A 93 10.72 1.17 -10.96
CA LEU A 93 11.87 0.74 -11.74
C LEU A 93 12.85 1.91 -11.96
N ASP A 94 14.09 1.58 -12.31
CA ASP A 94 15.05 2.54 -12.86
C ASP A 94 14.49 3.15 -14.16
N ASP A 95 14.67 4.47 -14.34
CA ASP A 95 14.46 5.14 -15.63
C ASP A 95 15.64 4.85 -16.57
N ALA A 96 15.82 3.56 -16.88
CA ALA A 96 16.91 3.05 -17.68
C ALA A 96 16.45 1.77 -18.40
N PRO A 97 17.01 1.49 -19.61
CA PRO A 97 16.69 0.27 -20.34
C PRO A 97 17.12 -1.00 -19.60
N PHE A 98 18.10 -0.91 -18.70
CA PHE A 98 18.56 -2.00 -17.86
C PHE A 98 18.32 -1.67 -16.39
N GLN A 99 17.65 -2.58 -15.72
CA GLN A 99 17.33 -2.47 -14.31
C GLN A 99 18.50 -2.95 -13.47
N SER A 100 18.83 -2.23 -12.41
CA SER A 100 19.82 -2.70 -11.45
C SER A 100 19.31 -3.94 -10.74
N THR A 101 20.14 -5.00 -10.69
CA THR A 101 19.77 -6.27 -10.03
C THR A 101 19.38 -6.04 -8.57
N GLY A 102 20.07 -5.12 -7.89
CA GLY A 102 19.74 -4.75 -6.51
C GLY A 102 18.33 -4.20 -6.36
N ARG A 103 17.88 -3.29 -7.26
CA ARG A 103 16.53 -2.72 -7.20
C ARG A 103 15.45 -3.74 -7.46
N LEU A 104 15.62 -4.60 -8.46
CA LEU A 104 14.68 -5.69 -8.72
C LEU A 104 14.58 -6.65 -7.52
N GLN A 105 15.69 -6.96 -6.87
CA GLN A 105 15.70 -7.78 -5.66
C GLN A 105 14.96 -7.09 -4.50
N MET A 106 15.13 -5.78 -4.30
CA MET A 106 14.43 -5.03 -3.25
C MET A 106 12.92 -4.95 -3.50
N ILE A 107 12.49 -4.75 -4.75
CA ILE A 107 11.07 -4.77 -5.12
C ILE A 107 10.48 -6.16 -4.85
N GLY A 108 11.13 -7.22 -5.34
CA GLY A 108 10.67 -8.59 -5.13
C GLY A 108 10.64 -8.98 -3.64
N ALA A 109 11.63 -8.55 -2.86
CA ALA A 109 11.64 -8.74 -1.41
C ALA A 109 10.49 -7.99 -0.73
N THR A 110 10.22 -6.74 -1.14
CA THR A 110 9.10 -5.93 -0.63
C THR A 110 7.76 -6.64 -0.86
N GLU A 111 7.51 -7.11 -2.08
CA GLU A 111 6.28 -7.83 -2.43
C GLU A 111 6.16 -9.14 -1.63
N MET A 112 7.22 -9.93 -1.59
CA MET A 112 7.26 -11.17 -0.80
C MET A 112 6.96 -10.92 0.69
N PHE A 113 7.51 -9.86 1.27
CA PHE A 113 7.26 -9.53 2.69
C PHE A 113 5.83 -9.05 2.93
N ARG A 114 5.25 -8.27 2.01
CA ARG A 114 3.84 -7.87 2.07
C ARG A 114 2.90 -9.06 1.96
N ASP A 115 3.20 -10.03 1.10
CA ASP A 115 2.43 -11.27 0.97
C ASP A 115 2.48 -12.11 2.25
N LEU A 116 3.61 -12.07 2.95
CA LEU A 116 3.73 -12.65 4.29
C LEU A 116 3.03 -11.82 5.36
N GLY A 117 2.51 -10.62 5.06
CA GLY A 117 1.86 -9.70 5.99
C GLY A 117 2.82 -9.02 6.95
N ILE A 118 4.08 -8.83 6.55
CA ILE A 118 5.04 -7.98 7.26
C ILE A 118 4.68 -6.52 6.94
N ARG A 119 4.71 -5.66 7.96
CA ARG A 119 4.36 -4.25 7.80
C ARG A 119 5.47 -3.47 7.08
N ASP A 120 5.07 -2.46 6.31
CA ASP A 120 5.98 -1.63 5.50
C ASP A 120 7.10 -0.97 6.31
N GLU A 121 6.87 -0.65 7.60
CA GLU A 121 7.92 -0.09 8.45
C GLU A 121 9.06 -1.10 8.69
N VAL A 122 8.71 -2.37 8.92
CA VAL A 122 9.69 -3.45 9.14
C VAL A 122 10.41 -3.80 7.84
N ILE A 123 9.69 -3.78 6.71
CA ILE A 123 10.29 -3.98 5.39
C ILE A 123 11.34 -2.89 5.12
N ARG A 124 10.97 -1.63 5.34
CA ARG A 124 11.90 -0.51 5.20
C ARG A 124 13.12 -0.68 6.08
N GLU A 125 12.94 -0.97 7.37
CA GLU A 125 14.05 -1.21 8.29
C GLU A 125 14.99 -2.31 7.77
N THR A 126 14.42 -3.41 7.26
CA THR A 126 15.16 -4.53 6.66
C THR A 126 15.97 -4.08 5.45
N LEU A 127 15.34 -3.36 4.51
CA LEU A 127 16.00 -2.89 3.29
C LEU A 127 17.07 -1.81 3.57
N THR A 128 16.91 -1.04 4.66
CA THR A 128 17.91 -0.08 5.12
C THR A 128 19.02 -0.69 5.97
N SER A 129 19.04 -2.02 6.16
CA SER A 129 20.00 -2.72 7.01
C SER A 129 20.04 -2.21 8.45
N ARG A 130 18.85 -2.08 9.10
CA ARG A 130 18.77 -1.67 10.50
C ARG A 130 19.66 -2.57 11.37
N GLU A 131 20.59 -1.96 12.09
CA GLU A 131 21.43 -2.71 13.01
C GLU A 131 20.62 -3.22 14.22
N VAL A 132 20.87 -4.47 14.60
CA VAL A 132 20.28 -5.11 15.78
C VAL A 132 21.27 -5.10 16.94
N THR A 133 20.77 -5.05 18.17
CA THR A 133 21.61 -5.20 19.35
C THR A 133 22.06 -6.66 19.51
N PRO A 134 23.21 -6.93 20.16
CA PRO A 134 23.61 -8.30 20.50
C PRO A 134 22.54 -9.06 21.28
N GLN A 135 21.81 -8.36 22.16
CA GLN A 135 20.76 -8.95 23.00
C GLN A 135 19.54 -9.39 22.18
N GLU A 136 19.10 -8.58 21.22
CA GLU A 136 18.04 -8.94 20.27
C GLU A 136 18.46 -10.15 19.43
N TYR A 137 19.68 -10.12 18.90
CA TYR A 137 20.24 -11.22 18.11
C TYR A 137 20.22 -12.54 18.88
N ASP A 138 20.80 -12.56 20.09
CA ASP A 138 20.89 -13.75 20.92
C ASP A 138 19.50 -14.27 21.34
N ALA A 139 18.57 -13.37 21.64
CA ALA A 139 17.20 -13.73 21.98
C ALA A 139 16.49 -14.41 20.80
N VAL A 140 16.62 -13.87 19.59
CA VAL A 140 16.03 -14.45 18.38
C VAL A 140 16.72 -15.75 17.97
N ALA A 141 18.03 -15.86 18.16
CA ALA A 141 18.77 -17.10 17.88
C ALA A 141 18.26 -18.26 18.75
N ARG A 142 18.04 -17.99 20.05
CA ARG A 142 17.43 -18.96 20.97
C ARG A 142 16.00 -19.30 20.57
N LEU A 143 15.17 -18.29 20.29
CA LEU A 143 13.79 -18.49 19.87
C LEU A 143 13.71 -19.37 18.61
N LYS A 144 14.53 -19.08 17.59
CA LYS A 144 14.57 -19.90 16.37
C LYS A 144 14.97 -21.34 16.68
N ALA A 145 15.99 -21.54 17.52
CA ALA A 145 16.41 -22.88 17.93
C ALA A 145 15.31 -23.64 18.71
N GLU A 146 14.54 -22.96 19.55
CA GLU A 146 13.39 -23.54 20.25
C GLU A 146 12.27 -23.94 19.28
N ARG A 147 11.89 -23.04 18.35
CA ARG A 147 10.87 -23.32 17.33
C ARG A 147 11.26 -24.47 16.40
N MET A 148 12.53 -24.57 16.01
CA MET A 148 13.00 -25.67 15.17
C MET A 148 13.04 -27.03 15.90
N ARG A 149 13.03 -27.06 17.23
CA ARG A 149 12.93 -28.30 18.02
C ARG A 149 11.48 -28.73 18.24
N ASP A 150 10.54 -27.78 18.20
CA ASP A 150 9.10 -28.04 18.31
C ASP A 150 8.56 -28.70 17.04
N GLN A 151 8.34 -30.01 17.10
CA GLN A 151 7.86 -30.81 15.97
C GLN A 151 6.47 -30.38 15.49
N ALA A 152 5.60 -29.88 16.38
CA ALA A 152 4.28 -29.41 15.99
C ALA A 152 4.41 -28.13 15.16
N TRP A 153 5.24 -27.19 15.63
CA TRP A 153 5.51 -25.94 14.92
C TRP A 153 6.16 -26.20 13.54
N VAL A 154 7.16 -27.09 13.46
CA VAL A 154 7.82 -27.44 12.19
C VAL A 154 6.85 -28.09 11.21
N LYS A 155 5.98 -28.99 11.69
CA LYS A 155 4.97 -29.62 10.83
C LYS A 155 4.02 -28.58 10.23
N GLU A 156 3.53 -27.66 11.05
CA GLU A 156 2.64 -26.58 10.59
C GLU A 156 3.36 -25.61 9.63
N LEU A 157 4.63 -25.30 9.89
CA LEU A 157 5.46 -24.52 8.96
C LEU A 157 5.55 -25.21 7.59
N LEU A 158 5.88 -26.50 7.57
CA LEU A 158 6.02 -27.28 6.33
C LEU A 158 4.67 -27.48 5.61
N ALA A 159 3.56 -27.46 6.35
CA ALA A 159 2.21 -27.44 5.79
C ALA A 159 1.84 -26.07 5.18
N GLY A 160 2.72 -25.06 5.28
CA GLY A 160 2.52 -23.75 4.69
C GLY A 160 1.78 -22.76 5.59
N ASN A 161 1.73 -22.99 6.91
CA ASN A 161 1.11 -22.07 7.85
C ASN A 161 1.70 -20.66 7.71
N GLY A 162 0.88 -19.70 7.28
CA GLY A 162 1.32 -18.34 6.97
C GLY A 162 1.92 -17.60 8.17
N GLN A 163 1.40 -17.83 9.39
CA GLN A 163 1.96 -17.24 10.59
C GLN A 163 3.35 -17.79 10.89
N HIS A 164 3.56 -19.10 10.79
CA HIS A 164 4.88 -19.69 11.03
C HIS A 164 5.91 -19.30 9.97
N ARG A 165 5.49 -19.15 8.70
CA ARG A 165 6.35 -18.62 7.64
C ARG A 165 6.75 -17.17 7.90
N ARG A 166 5.81 -16.33 8.34
CA ARG A 166 6.08 -14.95 8.77
C ARG A 166 7.05 -14.94 9.95
N ASP A 167 6.78 -15.72 10.99
CA ASP A 167 7.62 -15.80 12.18
C ASP A 167 9.05 -16.20 11.81
N LEU A 168 9.22 -17.24 10.97
CA LEU A 168 10.53 -17.67 10.48
C LEU A 168 11.25 -16.55 9.73
N MET A 169 10.54 -15.88 8.83
CA MET A 169 11.11 -14.78 8.06
C MET A 169 11.59 -13.64 8.95
N LEU A 170 10.79 -13.24 9.95
CA LEU A 170 11.18 -12.20 10.91
C LEU A 170 12.40 -12.61 11.74
N MET A 171 12.47 -13.89 12.15
CA MET A 171 13.66 -14.41 12.83
C MET A 171 14.90 -14.36 11.93
N ASP A 172 14.76 -14.72 10.66
CA ASP A 172 15.86 -14.71 9.69
C ASP A 172 16.35 -13.29 9.37
N ILE A 173 15.44 -12.31 9.26
CA ILE A 173 15.76 -10.90 9.11
C ILE A 173 16.65 -10.43 10.26
N VAL A 174 16.28 -10.69 11.51
CA VAL A 174 17.08 -10.28 12.67
C VAL A 174 18.45 -10.99 12.67
N LEU A 175 18.50 -12.27 12.36
CA LEU A 175 19.74 -13.07 12.39
C LEU A 175 20.69 -12.81 11.22
N THR A 176 20.23 -12.13 10.18
CA THR A 176 21.06 -11.70 9.04
C THR A 176 21.37 -10.19 9.09
N SER A 177 20.75 -9.45 10.01
CA SER A 177 21.02 -8.03 10.21
C SER A 177 22.39 -7.80 10.84
N PRO A 178 23.07 -6.68 10.53
CA PRO A 178 24.32 -6.31 11.18
C PRO A 178 24.11 -6.09 12.68
N VAL A 179 25.04 -6.60 13.49
CA VAL A 179 25.00 -6.42 14.96
C VAL A 179 25.77 -5.15 15.32
N LYS A 180 25.14 -4.28 16.12
CA LYS A 180 25.78 -3.06 16.64
C LYS A 180 27.08 -3.39 17.35
N ALA A 181 28.16 -2.72 16.98
CA ALA A 181 29.41 -2.76 17.73
C ALA A 181 29.17 -2.20 19.15
N ALA A 182 29.75 -2.87 20.15
CA ALA A 182 29.63 -2.50 21.56
C ALA A 182 30.43 -1.23 21.91
#